data_AF-A0A955QM67-F1
#
_entry.id   AF-A0A955QM67-F1
#
_cell.length_a   1.000
_cell.length_b   1.000
_cell.length_c   1.000
_cell.angle_alpha   90.00
_cell.angle_beta   90.00
_cell.angle_gamma   90.00
#
_symmetry.space_group_name_H-M   'P 1'
#
loop_
_entity.id
_entity.type
_entity.pdbx_description
1 polymer ?
#
loop_
_entity_poly.entity_id
_entity_poly.type
_entity_poly.pdbx_seq_one_letter_code
_entity_poly.pdbx_strand_id
1 'polypeptide(L)'
;FPELHIPMDNLGWHCEREIYSHVVQVRQRLIEGEARPEAVPSILILSITALLPLLRGLLHVLNQSSRGTDREILERLPQALQYQSTGLLDALLLKRGMRGPGAREWFKEYEAYLEALMELTARVQELRVKGQL
;
A
#
# COMPACT_ATOMS: atom_id res chain seq x y z
N PHE A 1 -8.39 0.72 28.57
CA PHE A 1 -7.86 -0.64 28.34
C PHE A 1 -6.50 -0.76 29.00
N PRO A 2 -6.42 -0.98 30.32
CA PRO A 2 -5.13 -1.26 30.94
C PRO A 2 -4.74 -2.71 30.61
N GLU A 3 -3.57 -2.85 29.98
CA GLU A 3 -2.84 -4.11 29.72
C GLU A 3 -3.32 -5.04 28.59
N LEU A 4 -3.79 -4.49 27.47
CA LEU A 4 -3.75 -5.27 26.22
C LEU A 4 -2.29 -5.33 25.73
N HIS A 5 -1.59 -6.42 26.05
CA HIS A 5 -0.31 -6.73 25.42
C HIS A 5 -0.58 -7.27 24.00
N ILE A 6 -0.17 -6.51 22.99
CA ILE A 6 -0.22 -6.97 21.60
C ILE A 6 1.17 -7.53 21.28
N PRO A 7 1.32 -8.86 21.06
CA PRO A 7 2.60 -9.42 20.65
C PRO A 7 2.97 -8.87 19.28
N MET A 8 4.17 -8.29 19.19
CA MET A 8 4.69 -7.67 17.96
C MET A 8 5.71 -8.57 17.26
N ASP A 9 5.89 -9.80 17.78
CA ASP A 9 6.79 -10.80 17.21
C ASP A 9 6.41 -11.05 15.76
N ASN A 10 7.42 -11.06 14.89
CA ASN A 10 7.26 -11.29 13.45
C ASN A 10 6.34 -10.29 12.74
N LEU A 11 6.06 -9.11 13.31
CA LEU A 11 5.23 -8.11 12.64
C LEU A 11 5.77 -7.72 11.26
N GLY A 12 7.09 -7.58 11.11
CA GLY A 12 7.72 -7.31 9.81
C GLY A 12 7.42 -8.41 8.77
N TRP A 13 7.52 -9.67 9.19
CA TRP A 13 7.16 -10.83 8.36
C TRP A 13 5.68 -10.87 8.01
N HIS A 14 4.78 -10.59 8.96
CA HIS A 14 3.35 -10.49 8.70
C HIS A 14 3.05 -9.37 7.68
N CYS A 15 3.64 -8.18 7.85
CA CYS A 15 3.47 -7.07 6.93
C CYS A 15 3.95 -7.40 5.52
N GLU A 16 5.14 -8.02 5.37
CA GLU A 16 5.64 -8.48 4.06
C GLU A 16 4.63 -9.42 3.40
N ARG A 17 4.22 -10.49 4.11
CA ARG A 17 3.32 -11.51 3.57
C ARG A 17 1.98 -10.92 3.12
N GLU A 18 1.41 -10.03 3.93
CA GLU A 18 0.13 -9.40 3.61
C GLU A 18 0.26 -8.41 2.45
N ILE A 19 1.38 -7.70 2.29
CA ILE A 19 1.63 -6.85 1.12
C ILE A 19 1.72 -7.69 -0.17
N TYR A 20 2.39 -8.86 -0.12
CA TYR A 20 2.40 -9.80 -1.24
C TYR A 20 1.00 -10.30 -1.61
N SER A 21 0.23 -10.70 -0.59
CA SER A 21 -1.17 -11.11 -0.77
C SER A 21 -1.99 -9.98 -1.42
N HIS A 22 -1.75 -8.75 -0.99
CA HIS A 22 -2.43 -7.57 -1.50
C HIS A 22 -2.23 -7.35 -3.01
N VAL A 23 -1.00 -7.56 -3.53
CA VAL A 23 -0.73 -7.51 -4.98
C VAL A 23 -1.61 -8.49 -5.75
N VAL A 24 -1.73 -9.72 -5.26
CA VAL A 24 -2.55 -10.76 -5.89
C VAL A 24 -4.02 -10.37 -5.86
N GLN A 25 -4.51 -9.87 -4.73
CA GLN A 25 -5.90 -9.45 -4.58
C GLN A 25 -6.26 -8.28 -5.51
N VAL A 26 -5.37 -7.31 -5.71
CA VAL A 26 -5.59 -6.20 -6.65
C VAL A 26 -5.78 -6.72 -8.07
N ARG A 27 -4.91 -7.64 -8.51
CA ARG A 27 -5.01 -8.30 -9.83
C ARG A 27 -6.29 -9.10 -9.98
N GLN A 28 -6.62 -9.89 -8.95
CA GLN A 28 -7.81 -10.71 -8.93
C GLN A 28 -9.10 -9.88 -9.04
N ARG A 29 -9.17 -8.75 -8.33
CA ARG A 29 -10.34 -7.86 -8.42
C ARG A 29 -10.54 -7.25 -9.81
N LEU A 30 -9.46 -6.99 -10.55
CA LEU A 30 -9.59 -6.55 -11.94
C LEU A 30 -10.15 -7.65 -12.85
N ILE A 31 -9.70 -8.90 -12.63
CA ILE A 31 -10.20 -10.08 -13.36
C ILE A 31 -11.69 -10.29 -13.06
N GLU A 32 -12.09 -10.22 -11.78
CA GLU A 32 -13.49 -10.33 -11.34
C GLU A 32 -14.35 -9.17 -11.86
N GLY A 33 -13.74 -7.99 -12.04
CA GLY A 33 -14.35 -6.84 -12.71
C GLY A 33 -14.48 -7.00 -14.23
N GLU A 34 -14.06 -8.14 -14.80
CA GLU A 34 -14.01 -8.43 -16.24
C GLU A 34 -13.15 -7.42 -17.02
N ALA A 35 -12.10 -6.89 -16.39
CA ALA A 35 -11.26 -5.82 -16.93
C ALA A 35 -12.10 -4.64 -17.48
N ARG A 36 -13.15 -4.24 -16.75
CA ARG A 36 -13.97 -3.07 -17.07
C ARG A 36 -13.41 -1.81 -16.40
N PRO A 37 -13.23 -0.68 -17.13
CA PRO A 37 -12.69 0.56 -16.57
C PRO A 37 -13.48 1.06 -15.34
N GLU A 38 -14.79 0.82 -15.32
CA GLU A 38 -15.71 1.27 -14.27
C GLU A 38 -15.44 0.60 -12.92
N ALA A 39 -14.81 -0.58 -12.90
CA ALA A 39 -14.46 -1.29 -11.67
C ALA A 39 -13.19 -0.70 -11.01
N VAL A 40 -12.30 -0.11 -11.81
CA VAL A 40 -10.97 0.35 -11.37
C VAL A 40 -11.01 1.36 -10.22
N PRO A 41 -11.86 2.41 -10.21
CA PRO A 41 -11.91 3.37 -9.12
C PRO A 41 -12.13 2.70 -7.76
N SER A 42 -13.12 1.78 -7.70
CA SER A 42 -13.42 1.04 -6.49
C SER A 42 -12.27 0.12 -6.07
N ILE A 43 -11.61 -0.54 -7.02
CA ILE A 43 -10.43 -1.37 -6.75
C ILE A 43 -9.32 -0.53 -6.10
N LEU A 44 -8.98 0.61 -6.68
CA LEU A 44 -7.91 1.49 -6.17
C LEU A 44 -8.23 2.02 -4.77
N ILE A 45 -9.47 2.47 -4.54
CA ILE A 45 -9.92 3.02 -3.26
C ILE A 45 -9.89 1.97 -2.15
N LEU A 46 -10.41 0.78 -2.43
CA LEU A 46 -10.39 -0.33 -1.47
C LEU A 46 -8.96 -0.80 -1.20
N SER A 47 -8.14 -0.87 -2.25
CA SER A 47 -6.75 -1.28 -2.18
C SER A 47 -5.92 -0.35 -1.29
N ILE A 48 -5.94 0.97 -1.53
CA ILE A 48 -5.18 1.90 -0.70
C ILE A 48 -5.68 1.92 0.76
N THR A 49 -6.99 1.75 0.97
CA THR A 49 -7.58 1.69 2.31
C THR A 49 -7.08 0.47 3.11
N ALA A 50 -7.01 -0.69 2.47
CA ALA A 50 -6.49 -1.91 3.10
C ALA A 50 -4.96 -1.90 3.28
N LEU A 51 -4.23 -1.23 2.40
CA LEU A 51 -2.77 -1.14 2.47
C LEU A 51 -2.30 -0.23 3.63
N LEU A 52 -3.01 0.86 3.91
CA LEU A 52 -2.59 1.89 4.87
C LEU A 52 -2.25 1.37 6.30
N PRO A 53 -3.02 0.45 6.91
CA PRO A 53 -2.63 -0.18 8.18
C PRO A 53 -1.33 -0.98 8.09
N LEU A 54 -1.09 -1.69 6.97
CA LEU A 54 0.15 -2.46 6.75
C LEU A 54 1.37 -1.54 6.69
N LEU A 55 1.23 -0.39 6.02
CA LEU A 55 2.29 0.63 5.95
C LEU A 55 2.62 1.22 7.31
N ARG A 56 1.61 1.42 8.18
CA ARG A 56 1.83 1.84 9.56
C ARG A 56 2.57 0.77 10.37
N GLY A 57 2.24 -0.50 10.16
CA GLY A 57 2.96 -1.64 10.74
C GLY A 57 4.43 -1.66 10.32
N LEU A 58 4.71 -1.51 9.02
CA LEU A 58 6.07 -1.42 8.51
C LEU A 58 6.85 -0.24 9.11
N LEU A 59 6.27 0.96 9.14
CA LEU A 59 6.91 2.11 9.77
C LEU A 59 7.22 1.84 11.24
N HIS A 60 6.31 1.19 11.97
CA HIS A 60 6.55 0.82 13.36
C HIS A 60 7.74 -0.14 13.51
N VAL A 61 7.81 -1.20 12.68
CA VAL A 61 8.93 -2.16 12.67
C VAL A 61 10.26 -1.47 12.36
N LEU A 62 10.24 -0.47 11.47
CA LEU A 62 11.41 0.33 11.10
C LEU A 62 11.75 1.45 12.11
N ASN A 63 11.14 1.43 13.30
CA ASN A 63 11.29 2.46 14.35
C ASN A 63 10.95 3.89 13.86
N GLN A 64 10.06 3.99 12.87
CA GLN A 64 9.52 5.25 12.36
C GLN A 64 8.17 5.57 13.01
N SER A 65 7.76 6.85 12.97
CA SER A 65 6.45 7.25 13.44
C SER A 65 5.33 6.67 12.55
N SER A 66 4.54 5.77 13.13
CA SER A 66 3.33 5.20 12.53
C SER A 66 2.06 6.04 12.80
N ARG A 67 2.21 7.18 13.49
CA ARG A 67 1.11 8.09 13.83
C ARG A 67 0.97 9.21 12.79
N GLY A 68 -0.26 9.62 12.52
CA GLY A 68 -0.56 10.70 11.59
C GLY A 68 -1.63 10.33 10.57
N THR A 69 -1.94 11.30 9.72
CA THR A 69 -2.86 11.17 8.60
C THR A 69 -2.32 10.19 7.56
N ASP A 70 -3.20 9.61 6.75
CA ASP A 70 -2.81 8.69 5.66
C ASP A 70 -1.78 9.31 4.71
N ARG A 71 -1.86 10.63 4.49
CA ARG A 71 -0.93 11.36 3.63
C ARG A 71 0.47 11.38 4.24
N GLU A 72 0.58 11.73 5.52
CA GLU A 72 1.86 11.75 6.23
C GLU A 72 2.52 10.37 6.30
N ILE A 73 1.72 9.29 6.41
CA ILE A 73 2.23 7.92 6.34
C ILE A 73 2.86 7.64 4.98
N LEU A 74 2.16 7.98 3.89
CA LEU A 74 2.68 7.78 2.54
C LEU A 74 3.89 8.66 2.22
N GLU A 75 3.94 9.89 2.75
CA GLU A 75 5.08 10.80 2.56
C GLU A 75 6.34 10.36 3.33
N ARG A 76 6.20 9.61 4.43
CA ARG A 76 7.35 9.07 5.21
C ARG A 76 7.94 7.80 4.61
N LEU A 77 7.13 6.98 3.94
CA LEU A 77 7.55 5.69 3.39
C LEU A 77 8.79 5.80 2.49
N PRO A 78 8.88 6.76 1.54
CA PRO A 78 10.07 6.90 0.70
C PRO A 78 11.37 7.06 1.48
N GLN A 79 11.36 7.82 2.57
CA GLN A 79 12.53 8.04 3.40
C GLN A 79 12.85 6.80 4.25
N ALA A 80 11.81 6.21 4.87
CA ALA A 80 11.96 5.03 5.72
C ALA A 80 12.48 3.80 4.96
N LEU A 81 11.99 3.62 3.73
CA LEU A 81 12.30 2.48 2.90
C LEU A 81 13.37 2.79 1.84
N GLN A 82 13.78 4.05 1.66
CA GLN A 82 14.71 4.48 0.59
C GLN A 82 14.25 4.05 -0.81
N TYR A 83 12.97 4.22 -1.13
CA TYR A 83 12.40 4.00 -2.47
C TYR A 83 11.56 5.21 -2.89
N GLN A 84 11.34 5.40 -4.18
CA GLN A 84 10.50 6.49 -4.67
C GLN A 84 9.34 5.89 -5.45
N SER A 85 8.12 6.18 -5.03
CA SER A 85 6.93 5.83 -5.80
C SER A 85 5.79 6.80 -5.50
N THR A 86 5.16 7.35 -6.53
CA THR A 86 4.05 8.31 -6.40
C THR A 86 2.68 7.65 -6.49
N GLY A 87 2.58 6.45 -7.06
CA GLY A 87 1.30 5.78 -7.35
C GLY A 87 0.43 5.51 -6.12
N LEU A 88 1.03 5.30 -4.94
CA LEU A 88 0.27 5.14 -3.69
C LEU A 88 -0.38 6.45 -3.23
N LEU A 89 0.34 7.57 -3.37
CA LEU A 89 -0.17 8.90 -3.03
C LEU A 89 -1.29 9.30 -3.98
N ASP A 90 -1.14 9.01 -5.26
CA ASP A 90 -2.17 9.23 -6.27
C ASP A 90 -3.46 8.48 -5.95
N ALA A 91 -3.37 7.20 -5.56
CA ALA A 91 -4.54 6.44 -5.11
C ALA A 91 -5.21 7.01 -3.86
N LEU A 92 -4.43 7.61 -2.95
CA LEU A 92 -5.01 8.33 -1.80
C LEU A 92 -5.75 9.61 -2.23
N LEU A 93 -5.24 10.34 -3.22
CA LEU A 93 -5.91 11.52 -3.77
C LEU A 93 -7.22 11.14 -4.48
N LEU A 94 -7.23 10.00 -5.20
CA LEU A 94 -8.45 9.42 -5.78
C LEU A 94 -9.48 9.09 -4.70
N LYS A 95 -9.07 8.38 -3.63
CA LYS A 95 -9.93 8.07 -2.46
C LYS A 95 -10.54 9.31 -1.84
N ARG A 96 -9.84 10.44 -1.84
CA ARG A 96 -10.30 11.71 -1.25
C ARG A 96 -11.14 12.56 -2.21
N GLY A 97 -11.35 12.12 -3.45
CA GLY A 97 -12.02 12.91 -4.48
C GLY A 97 -11.22 14.15 -4.91
N MET A 98 -9.93 14.21 -4.57
CA MET A 98 -9.03 15.33 -4.93
C MET A 98 -8.42 15.16 -6.32
N ARG A 99 -8.55 13.96 -6.90
CA ARG A 99 -8.15 13.62 -8.26
C ARG A 99 -9.23 12.75 -8.89
N GLY A 100 -9.48 12.96 -10.18
CA GLY A 100 -10.47 12.22 -10.97
C GLY A 100 -9.98 12.11 -12.41
N PRO A 101 -9.34 10.99 -12.80
CA PRO A 101 -8.90 10.72 -14.16
C PRO A 101 -10.09 10.73 -15.12
N GLY A 102 -9.82 11.02 -16.39
CA GLY A 102 -10.82 10.80 -17.43
C GLY A 102 -11.20 9.33 -17.50
N ALA A 103 -12.40 9.01 -18.00
CA ALA A 103 -12.88 7.62 -18.08
C ALA A 103 -11.92 6.66 -18.83
N ARG A 104 -11.08 7.19 -19.72
CA ARG A 104 -10.08 6.43 -20.51
C ARG A 104 -8.74 6.23 -19.79
N GLU A 105 -8.52 6.88 -18.65
CA GLU A 105 -7.24 6.89 -17.94
C GLU A 105 -7.22 5.92 -16.76
N TRP A 106 -8.36 5.31 -16.42
CA TRP A 106 -8.45 4.44 -15.24
C TRP A 106 -7.49 3.26 -15.29
N PHE A 107 -7.31 2.58 -16.43
CA PHE A 107 -6.32 1.51 -16.51
C PHE A 107 -4.88 1.99 -16.33
N LYS A 108 -4.56 3.19 -16.79
CA LYS A 108 -3.25 3.79 -16.55
C LYS A 108 -3.02 4.04 -15.06
N GLU A 109 -4.04 4.51 -14.34
CA GLU A 109 -3.96 4.65 -12.87
C GLU A 109 -3.81 3.30 -12.18
N TYR A 110 -4.51 2.29 -12.67
CA TYR A 110 -4.39 0.93 -12.16
C TYR A 110 -2.97 0.38 -12.34
N GLU A 111 -2.40 0.52 -13.54
CA GLU A 111 -1.04 0.09 -13.85
C GLU A 111 -0.01 0.81 -12.98
N ALA A 112 -0.09 2.14 -12.89
CA ALA A 112 0.82 2.93 -12.05
C ALA A 112 0.71 2.56 -10.56
N TYR A 113 -0.50 2.30 -10.06
CA TYR A 113 -0.70 1.84 -8.69
C TYR A 113 -0.13 0.43 -8.47
N LEU A 114 -0.34 -0.49 -9.41
CA LEU A 114 0.15 -1.86 -9.31
C LEU A 114 1.69 -1.89 -9.36
N GLU A 115 2.29 -1.09 -10.23
CA GLU A 115 3.75 -0.89 -10.28
C GLU A 115 4.29 -0.38 -8.95
N ALA A 116 3.70 0.67 -8.40
CA ALA A 116 4.07 1.21 -7.08
C ALA A 116 3.96 0.17 -5.96
N LEU A 117 2.94 -0.69 -6.01
CA LEU A 117 2.76 -1.76 -5.04
C LEU A 117 3.80 -2.89 -5.22
N MET A 118 4.16 -3.22 -6.45
CA MET A 118 5.22 -4.20 -6.76
C MET A 118 6.60 -3.69 -6.33
N GLU A 119 6.91 -2.42 -6.55
CA GLU A 119 8.14 -1.78 -6.07
C GLU A 119 8.23 -1.81 -4.54
N LEU A 120 7.15 -1.44 -3.86
CA LEU A 120 7.05 -1.54 -2.40
C LEU A 120 7.31 -2.98 -1.93
N THR A 121 6.67 -3.95 -2.59
CA THR A 121 6.79 -5.37 -2.24
C THR A 121 8.23 -5.85 -2.39
N ALA A 122 8.87 -5.55 -3.52
CA ALA A 122 10.26 -5.90 -3.77
C ALA A 122 11.20 -5.27 -2.73
N ARG A 123 10.95 -4.02 -2.36
CA ARG A 123 11.76 -3.32 -1.36
C ARG A 123 11.61 -3.90 0.04
N VAL A 124 10.39 -4.22 0.46
CA VAL A 124 10.12 -4.87 1.75
C VAL A 124 10.79 -6.25 1.80
N GLN A 125 10.72 -7.03 0.72
CA GLN A 125 11.42 -8.31 0.62
C GLN A 125 12.94 -8.15 0.79
N GLU A 126 13.53 -7.16 0.11
CA GLU A 126 14.97 -6.89 0.20
C GLU A 126 15.40 -6.57 1.64
N LEU A 127 14.65 -5.72 2.34
CA LEU A 127 14.94 -5.36 3.73
C LEU A 127 14.84 -6.59 4.65
N ARG A 128 13.86 -7.46 4.44
CA ARG A 128 13.74 -8.71 5.22
C ARG A 128 14.91 -9.65 4.98
N VAL A 129 15.31 -9.87 3.72
CA VAL A 129 16.46 -10.74 3.40
C VAL A 129 17.74 -10.22 4.05
N LYS A 130 17.86 -8.90 4.25
CA LYS A 130 18.97 -8.26 4.98
C LYS A 130 18.83 -8.27 6.50
N GLY A 131 17.74 -8.79 7.06
CA GLY A 131 17.46 -8.78 8.50
C GLY A 131 17.14 -7.38 9.05
N GLN A 132 16.64 -6.47 8.21
CA GLN A 132 16.28 -5.09 8.55
C GLN A 132 14.77 -4.91 8.80
N LEU A 133 14.01 -6.01 8.77
CA LEU A 133 12.58 -6.12 9.06
C LEU A 133 12.30 -7.35 9.93
#